data_AF-A0A822F4D7-F1
#
_entry.id   AF-A0A822F4D7-F1
#
_cell.length_a   1.000
_cell.length_b   1.000
_cell.length_c   1.000
_cell.angle_alpha   90.00
_cell.angle_beta   90.00
_cell.angle_gamma   90.00
#
_symmetry.space_group_name_H-M   'P 1'
#
loop_
_entity.id
_entity.type
_entity.pdbx_description
1 polymer ?
#
loop_
_entity_poly.entity_id
_entity_poly.type
_entity_poly.pdbx_seq_one_letter_code
_entity_poly.pdbx_strand_id
1 'polypeptide(L)' 'GTGTCDFQWLSSQTPTVSAVSQNSMTLTITGTGFSTTTNANKVIIGTSGSCTVTSATTTQIICTISAAPSGTYNVQVNVD' A
#
# COMPACT_ATOMS: atom_id res chain seq x y z
N GLY A 1 -18.34 -16.57 -29.37
CA GLY A 1 -17.53 -16.48 -28.15
C GLY A 1 -17.72 -15.10 -27.58
N THR A 2 -18.45 -14.99 -26.49
CA THR A 2 -18.74 -13.69 -25.84
C THR A 2 -17.97 -13.66 -24.52
N GLY A 3 -16.66 -13.48 -24.60
CA GLY A 3 -15.84 -13.08 -23.47
C GLY A 3 -15.72 -11.56 -23.50
N THR A 4 -16.79 -10.86 -23.14
CA THR A 4 -16.65 -9.46 -22.75
C THR A 4 -15.89 -9.49 -21.44
N CYS A 5 -14.58 -9.36 -21.55
CA CYS A 5 -13.71 -9.01 -20.43
C CYS A 5 -14.09 -7.58 -20.02
N ASP A 6 -15.23 -7.45 -19.33
CA ASP A 6 -15.50 -6.31 -18.48
C ASP A 6 -14.38 -6.31 -17.46
N PHE A 7 -13.32 -5.55 -17.75
CA PHE A 7 -12.47 -5.02 -16.70
C PHE A 7 -13.38 -4.11 -15.88
N GLN A 8 -14.15 -4.72 -14.98
CA GLN A 8 -14.84 -4.00 -13.93
C GLN A 8 -13.74 -3.22 -13.24
N TRP A 9 -13.76 -1.92 -13.49
CA TRP A 9 -13.13 -0.92 -12.66
C TRP A 9 -13.65 -1.17 -11.25
N LEU A 10 -12.98 -2.06 -10.50
CA LEU A 10 -13.28 -2.42 -9.11
C LEU A 10 -12.84 -1.24 -8.24
N SER A 11 -13.43 -0.08 -8.51
CA SER A 11 -13.46 1.15 -7.71
C SER A 11 -14.02 0.92 -6.30
N SER A 12 -14.46 -0.30 -5.98
CA SER A 12 -14.86 -0.75 -4.64
C SER A 12 -13.74 -1.41 -3.84
N GLN A 13 -12.52 -1.56 -4.36
CA GLN A 13 -11.37 -1.96 -3.56
C GLN A 13 -10.62 -0.73 -3.08
N THR A 14 -11.31 0.13 -2.32
CA THR A 14 -10.62 1.05 -1.41
C THR A 14 -9.78 0.18 -0.47
N PRO A 15 -8.45 0.27 -0.52
CA PRO A 15 -7.64 -0.61 0.28
C PRO A 15 -7.83 -0.25 1.75
N THR A 16 -8.35 -1.19 2.53
CA THR A 16 -8.54 -0.96 3.97
C THR A 16 -7.31 -1.39 4.72
N VAL A 17 -6.60 -0.44 5.31
CA VAL A 17 -5.49 -0.72 6.22
C VAL A 17 -6.06 -1.16 7.57
N SER A 18 -5.88 -2.44 7.91
CA SER A 18 -6.29 -3.00 9.20
C SER A 18 -5.22 -2.85 10.27
N ALA A 19 -3.95 -3.04 9.90
CA ALA A 19 -2.85 -2.94 10.83
C ALA A 19 -1.61 -2.37 10.13
N VAL A 20 -0.85 -1.59 10.89
CA VAL A 20 0.46 -1.11 10.47
C VAL A 20 1.45 -1.50 11.56
N SER A 21 2.49 -2.22 11.17
CA SER A 21 3.59 -2.60 12.05
C SER A 21 4.88 -2.02 11.50
N GLN A 22 5.60 -1.28 12.31
CA GLN A 22 6.91 -0.74 11.96
C GLN A 22 8.00 -1.49 12.72
N ASN A 23 9.01 -1.95 11.99
CA ASN A 23 10.22 -2.55 12.52
C ASN A 23 11.44 -1.81 11.97
N SER A 24 11.93 -0.84 12.75
CA SER A 24 13.02 0.07 12.35
C SER A 24 12.69 0.82 11.05
N MET A 25 13.31 0.46 9.94
CA MET A 25 13.05 1.03 8.61
C MET A 25 12.04 0.21 7.80
N THR A 26 11.63 -0.98 8.25
CA THR A 26 10.66 -1.82 7.54
C THR A 26 9.26 -1.55 8.06
N LEU A 27 8.31 -1.30 7.17
CA LEU A 27 6.92 -1.01 7.50
C LEU A 27 6.04 -2.05 6.81
N THR A 28 5.27 -2.77 7.61
CA THR A 28 4.36 -3.84 7.20
C THR A 28 2.94 -3.34 7.39
N ILE A 29 2.25 -3.14 6.27
CA ILE A 29 0.85 -2.73 6.20
C ILE A 29 0.03 -3.96 5.90
N THR A 30 -0.93 -4.27 6.75
CA THR A 30 -1.87 -5.38 6.57
C THR A 30 -3.26 -4.80 6.32
N GLY A 31 -3.97 -5.36 5.36
CA GLY A 31 -5.22 -4.82 4.88
C GLY A 31 -5.87 -5.72 3.85
N THR A 32 -6.73 -5.16 3.01
CA THR A 32 -7.38 -5.87 1.89
C THR A 32 -7.62 -4.91 0.74
N GLY A 33 -7.56 -5.39 -0.50
CA GLY A 33 -7.76 -4.55 -1.70
C GLY A 33 -6.49 -3.84 -2.18
N PHE A 34 -5.31 -4.29 -1.75
CA PHE A 34 -4.04 -3.81 -2.28
C PHE A 34 -3.74 -4.44 -3.65
N SER A 35 -2.91 -3.77 -4.45
CA SER A 35 -2.40 -4.35 -5.69
C SER A 35 -1.29 -5.36 -5.37
N THR A 36 -1.19 -6.45 -6.14
CA THR A 36 -0.04 -7.36 -6.07
C THR A 36 1.19 -6.77 -6.76
N THR A 37 1.03 -5.67 -7.51
CA THR A 37 2.12 -4.97 -8.18
C THR A 37 2.69 -3.91 -7.24
N THR A 38 3.94 -4.08 -6.81
CA THR A 38 4.62 -3.16 -5.88
C THR A 38 4.58 -1.71 -6.35
N ASN A 39 4.84 -1.49 -7.64
CA ASN A 39 4.87 -0.16 -8.26
C ASN A 39 3.51 0.53 -8.38
N ALA A 40 2.41 -0.23 -8.25
CA ALA A 40 1.04 0.30 -8.25
C ALA A 40 0.57 0.69 -6.84
N ASN A 41 1.30 0.28 -5.79
CA ASN A 41 0.99 0.68 -4.42
C ASN A 41 1.90 1.84 -4.00
N LYS A 42 1.29 2.98 -3.74
CA LYS A 42 1.99 4.18 -3.28
C LYS A 42 1.71 4.39 -1.79
N VAL A 43 2.75 4.28 -0.97
CA VAL A 43 2.64 4.47 0.48
C VAL A 43 3.25 5.81 0.87
N ILE A 44 2.46 6.63 1.52
CA ILE A 44 2.81 7.97 1.98
C ILE A 44 2.79 7.95 3.52
N ILE A 45 3.85 8.44 4.15
CA ILE A 45 4.03 8.47 5.61
C ILE A 45 4.06 9.92 6.06
N GLY A 46 3.00 10.40 6.70
CA GLY A 46 2.89 11.79 7.13
C GLY A 46 2.78 12.77 5.96
N THR A 47 3.44 13.92 6.05
CA THR A 47 3.37 15.00 5.06
C THR A 47 4.33 14.85 3.88
N SER A 48 5.49 14.22 4.09
CA SER A 48 6.54 14.08 3.06
C SER A 48 7.29 12.75 3.12
N GLY A 49 6.95 11.88 4.07
CA GLY A 49 7.58 10.58 4.17
C GLY A 49 7.11 9.67 3.05
N SER A 50 8.05 8.89 2.52
CA SER A 50 7.75 7.86 1.53
C SER A 50 8.44 6.57 1.94
N CYS A 51 7.83 5.45 1.59
CA CYS A 51 8.51 4.16 1.67
C CYS A 51 8.52 3.48 0.31
N THR A 52 9.62 2.79 0.05
CA THR A 52 9.80 1.98 -1.15
C THR A 52 9.18 0.62 -0.91
N VAL A 53 8.10 0.30 -1.64
CA VAL A 53 7.43 -0.99 -1.54
C VAL A 53 8.35 -2.09 -2.07
N THR A 54 8.79 -2.98 -1.18
CA THR A 54 9.65 -4.12 -1.50
C THR A 54 8.84 -5.38 -1.79
N SER A 55 7.63 -5.49 -1.24
CA SER A 55 6.69 -6.57 -1.56
C SER A 55 5.26 -6.10 -1.37
N ALA A 56 4.37 -6.54 -2.26
CA ALA A 56 2.95 -6.23 -2.18
C ALA A 56 2.12 -7.44 -2.56
N THR A 57 1.05 -7.64 -1.81
CA THR A 57 0.05 -8.68 -2.00
C THR A 57 -1.31 -8.04 -1.78
N THR A 58 -2.39 -8.73 -2.15
CA THR A 58 -3.76 -8.22 -1.98
C THR A 58 -4.14 -7.88 -0.54
N THR A 59 -3.41 -8.41 0.45
CA THR A 59 -3.68 -8.23 1.88
C THR A 59 -2.51 -7.68 2.70
N GLN A 60 -1.32 -7.57 2.11
CA GLN A 60 -0.13 -7.12 2.83
C GLN A 60 0.82 -6.37 1.91
N ILE A 61 1.29 -5.21 2.36
CA ILE A 61 2.35 -4.43 1.74
C ILE A 61 3.52 -4.38 2.71
N ILE A 62 4.71 -4.70 2.24
CA ILE A 62 5.96 -4.52 2.96
C ILE A 62 6.74 -3.46 2.20
N CYS A 63 7.15 -2.42 2.92
CA CYS A 63 7.95 -1.37 2.35
C CYS A 63 9.07 -0.94 3.29
N THR A 64 10.13 -0.38 2.72
CA THR A 64 11.26 0.16 3.47
C THR A 64 11.19 1.67 3.45
N ILE A 65 11.10 2.28 4.62
CA ILE A 65 11.11 3.72 4.86
C ILE A 65 12.50 4.25 4.51
N SER A 66 12.61 4.93 3.38
CA SER A 66 13.86 5.57 2.92
C SER A 66 14.02 6.98 3.50
N ALA A 67 12.91 7.68 3.70
CA ALA A 67 12.87 8.99 4.35
C ALA A 67 11.56 9.10 5.14
N ALA A 68 11.63 8.91 6.46
CA ALA A 68 10.59 9.39 7.36
C ALA A 68 11.21 10.40 8.34
N PRO A 69 10.55 11.54 8.57
CA PRO A 69 10.91 12.38 9.68
C PRO A 69 10.79 11.59 11.01
N SER A 70 11.64 11.90 11.99
CA SER A 70 11.60 11.27 13.30
C SER A 70 10.35 11.72 14.06
N GLY A 71 9.38 10.82 14.21
CA GLY A 71 8.09 11.09 14.88
C GLY A 71 7.03 10.05 14.53
N THR A 72 5.86 10.13 15.18
CA THR A 72 4.70 9.30 14.84
C THR A 72 3.91 9.98 13.72
N TYR A 73 3.71 9.29 12.61
CA TYR A 73 3.00 9.82 11.44
C TYR A 73 1.90 8.89 10.96
N ASN A 74 0.82 9.48 10.44
CA ASN A 74 -0.28 8.78 9.82
C ASN A 74 0.20 8.16 8.50
N VAL A 75 -0.15 6.89 8.24
CA VAL A 75 0.18 6.20 7.00
C VAL A 75 -1.03 6.23 6.07
N GLN A 76 -0.82 6.71 4.85
CA GLN A 76 -1.80 6.66 3.76
C GLN A 76 -1.31 5.73 2.66
N VAL A 77 -2.21 4.89 2.14
CA VAL A 77 -1.94 4.01 1.02
C VAL A 77 -2.85 4.41 -0.13
N ASN A 78 -2.26 4.71 -1.28
CA ASN A 78 -2.96 4.95 -2.52
C ASN A 78 -2.63 3.83 -3.50
N VAL A 79 -3.65 3.27 -4.14
CA VAL A 79 -3.48 2.26 -5.19
C VAL A 79 -3.88 2.92 -6.51
N ASP A 80 -3.02 2.79 -7.52
CA ASP A 80 -3.24 3.30 -8.88
C ASP A 80 -3.79 2.19 -9.80
#